data_AF-B3XL47-F1
#
_entry.id   AF-B3XL47-F1
#
_cell.length_a   1.000
_cell.length_b   1.000
_cell.length_c   1.000
_cell.angle_alpha   90.00
_cell.angle_beta   90.00
_cell.angle_gamma   90.00
#
_symmetry.space_group_name_H-M   'P 1'
#
loop_
_entity.id
_entity.type
_entity.pdbx_description
1 polymer ?
#
loop_
_entity_poly.entity_id
_entity_poly.type
_entity_poly.pdbx_seq_one_letter_code
_entity_poly.pdbx_strand_id
1 'polypeptide(L)' 'MTVKLRQVGNSRTLTVPSGIKVTGKEYTVKNVGKTIVFTPVAKRKNIFATKDWKEYDYQKDIENDPALQPVKQVGREVID' A
#
# COMPACT_ATOMS: atom_id res chain seq x y z
N MET A 1 -20.05 7.00 26.94
CA MET A 1 -18.79 6.24 27.05
C MET A 1 -17.65 7.18 26.72
N THR A 2 -16.61 7.27 27.55
CA THR A 2 -15.49 8.20 27.37
C THR A 2 -14.17 7.43 27.42
N VAL A 3 -13.20 7.86 26.61
CA VAL A 3 -11.86 7.26 26.54
C VAL A 3 -10.82 8.33 26.80
N LYS A 4 -9.70 7.95 27.41
CA LYS A 4 -8.57 8.85 27.67
C LYS A 4 -7.52 8.71 26.59
N LEU A 5 -6.97 9.82 26.14
CA LEU A 5 -5.81 9.85 25.25
C LEU A 5 -4.56 9.46 26.05
N ARG A 6 -3.77 8.51 25.53
CA ARG A 6 -2.50 8.09 26.14
C ARG A 6 -1.33 8.36 25.19
N GLN A 7 -0.18 8.68 25.74
CA GLN A 7 1.08 8.71 25.00
C GLN A 7 1.73 7.32 25.09
N VAL A 8 2.08 6.74 23.94
CA VAL A 8 2.80 5.46 23.84
C VAL A 8 3.98 5.69 22.89
N GLY A 9 5.19 5.75 23.44
CA GLY A 9 6.37 6.20 22.71
C GLY A 9 6.16 7.62 22.16
N ASN A 10 6.32 7.79 20.85
CA ASN A 10 6.12 9.06 20.17
C ASN A 10 4.69 9.25 19.61
N SER A 11 3.76 8.35 19.92
CA SER A 11 2.41 8.37 19.36
C SER A 11 1.34 8.60 20.44
N ARG A 12 0.22 9.20 20.01
CA ARG A 12 -0.99 9.34 20.82
C ARG A 12 -1.97 8.23 20.46
N THR A 13 -2.52 7.55 21.47
CA THR A 13 -3.37 6.38 21.30
C THR A 13 -4.68 6.53 22.06
N LEU A 14 -5.79 6.15 21.40
CA LEU A 14 -7.11 6.01 22.01
C LEU A 14 -7.44 4.51 22.12
N THR A 15 -7.82 4.06 23.32
CA THR A 15 -8.19 2.67 23.55
C THR A 15 -9.63 2.44 23.09
N VAL A 16 -9.86 1.38 22.30
CA VAL A 16 -11.20 0.96 21.90
C VAL A 16 -11.87 0.20 23.05
N PRO A 17 -13.02 0.64 23.58
CA PRO A 17 -13.73 -0.05 24.65
C PRO A 17 -14.25 -1.43 24.22
N SER A 18 -14.32 -2.38 25.15
CA SER A 18 -14.70 -3.78 24.88
C SER A 18 -16.09 -3.97 24.28
N GLY A 19 -17.01 -3.02 24.47
CA GLY A 19 -18.34 -3.05 23.88
C GLY A 19 -18.39 -2.75 22.37
N ILE A 20 -17.28 -2.28 21.77
CA ILE A 20 -17.20 -1.99 20.34
C ILE A 20 -16.56 -3.18 19.62
N LYS A 21 -17.31 -3.83 18.73
CA LYS A 21 -16.78 -4.92 17.91
C LYS A 21 -15.79 -4.38 16.88
N VAL A 22 -14.54 -4.81 17.00
CA VAL A 22 -13.46 -4.44 16.08
C VAL A 22 -13.63 -5.22 14.77
N THR A 23 -13.66 -4.50 13.65
CA THR A 23 -13.92 -5.04 12.30
C THR A 23 -12.65 -5.28 11.47
N GLY A 24 -11.50 -4.79 11.91
CA GLY A 24 -10.22 -4.95 11.21
C GLY A 24 -9.02 -4.62 12.08
N LYS A 25 -7.81 -4.84 11.55
CA LYS A 25 -6.55 -4.45 12.20
C LYS A 25 -6.03 -3.08 11.75
N GLU A 26 -6.52 -2.61 10.60
CA GLU A 26 -6.06 -1.38 9.95
C GLU A 26 -7.24 -0.48 9.63
N TYR A 27 -7.03 0.82 9.80
CA TYR A 27 -8.07 1.84 9.64
C TYR A 27 -7.51 3.05 8.91
N THR A 28 -8.25 3.55 7.93
CA THR A 28 -8.04 4.88 7.37
C THR A 28 -8.55 5.91 8.36
N VAL A 29 -7.69 6.89 8.70
CA VAL A 29 -8.01 7.96 9.63
C VAL A 29 -8.29 9.24 8.85
N LYS A 30 -9.43 9.86 9.11
CA LYS A 30 -9.77 11.18 8.56
C LYS A 30 -10.20 12.12 9.68
N ASN A 31 -9.78 13.38 9.58
CA ASN A 31 -10.29 14.44 10.44
C ASN A 31 -11.45 15.14 9.73
N VAL A 32 -12.62 15.14 10.35
CA VAL A 32 -13.84 15.82 9.88
C VAL A 32 -14.25 16.82 10.94
N GLY A 33 -13.76 18.06 10.81
CA GLY A 33 -14.00 19.15 11.75
C GLY A 33 -13.38 18.87 13.12
N LYS A 34 -14.22 18.53 14.10
CA LYS A 34 -13.81 18.18 15.47
C LYS A 34 -13.80 16.66 15.73
N THR A 35 -14.09 15.86 14.72
CA THR A 35 -14.27 14.41 14.85
C THR A 35 -13.19 13.67 14.06
N ILE A 36 -12.55 12.69 14.70
CA ILE A 36 -11.64 11.76 14.02
C ILE A 36 -12.43 10.50 13.66
N VAL A 37 -12.51 10.19 12.38
CA VAL A 37 -13.24 9.04 11.85
C VAL A 37 -12.24 7.96 11.45
N PHE A 38 -12.43 6.76 11.99
CA PHE A 38 -11.66 5.57 11.67
C PHE A 38 -12.51 4.64 10.81
N THR A 39 -12.12 4.42 9.56
CA THR A 39 -12.82 3.52 8.63
C THR A 39 -11.96 2.28 8.39
N PRO A 40 -12.46 1.05 8.61
CA PRO A 40 -11.65 -0.14 8.42
C PRO A 40 -11.18 -0.24 6.97
N VAL A 41 -9.90 -0.56 6.78
CA VAL A 41 -9.34 -0.79 5.45
C VAL A 41 -9.87 -2.13 4.93
N ALA A 42 -10.65 -2.09 3.85
CA ALA A 42 -11.00 -3.31 3.13
C ALA A 42 -9.71 -3.95 2.62
N LYS A 43 -9.49 -5.23 2.93
CA LYS A 43 -8.34 -5.97 2.39
C LYS A 43 -8.39 -5.88 0.87
N ARG A 44 -7.47 -5.14 0.27
CA ARG A 44 -7.27 -5.18 -1.17
C ARG A 44 -6.87 -6.61 -1.51
N LYS A 45 -7.61 -7.25 -2.41
CA LYS A 45 -7.23 -8.56 -2.95
C LYS A 45 -5.88 -8.34 -3.65
N ASN A 46 -4.82 -8.97 -3.15
CA ASN A 46 -3.52 -8.89 -3.82
C ASN A 46 -3.68 -9.52 -5.21
N ILE A 47 -3.59 -8.72 -6.26
CA ILE A 47 -3.70 -9.21 -7.63
C ILE A 47 -2.56 -10.17 -7.96
N PHE A 48 -1.36 -9.94 -7.42
CA PHE A 48 -0.19 -10.79 -7.62
C PHE A 48 -0.23 -12.11 -6.84
N ALA A 49 -1.26 -12.30 -5.99
CA ALA A 49 -1.43 -13.56 -5.27
C ALA A 49 -2.23 -14.60 -6.06
N THR A 50 -2.80 -14.25 -7.22
CA THR A 50 -3.48 -15.23 -8.07
C THR A 50 -2.47 -16.12 -8.80
N LYS A 51 -2.92 -17.31 -9.21
CA LYS A 51 -2.10 -18.27 -9.95
C LYS A 51 -1.58 -17.66 -11.25
N ASP A 52 -2.45 -16.94 -11.96
CA ASP A 52 -2.14 -16.30 -13.23
C ASP A 52 -0.94 -15.35 -13.14
N TRP A 53 -0.85 -14.56 -12.07
CA TRP A 53 0.29 -13.65 -11.86
C TRP A 53 1.53 -14.34 -11.31
N LYS A 54 1.40 -15.47 -10.59
CA LYS A 54 2.55 -16.23 -10.11
C LYS A 54 3.26 -17.01 -11.21
N GLU A 55 2.49 -17.49 -12.17
CA GLU A 55 2.98 -18.27 -13.32
C GLU A 55 3.15 -17.40 -14.58
N TYR A 56 2.96 -16.08 -14.46
CA TYR A 56 3.12 -15.15 -15.57
C TYR A 56 4.59 -15.06 -15.99
N ASP A 57 4.85 -15.23 -17.28
CA ASP A 57 6.19 -15.09 -17.84
C ASP A 57 6.48 -13.63 -18.20
N TYR A 58 7.05 -12.91 -17.24
CA TYR A 58 7.45 -11.51 -17.42
C TYR A 58 8.55 -11.31 -18.46
N GLN A 59 9.29 -12.37 -18.82
CA GLN A 59 10.34 -12.26 -19.83
C GLN A 59 9.75 -12.03 -21.22
N LYS A 60 8.56 -12.59 -21.45
CA LYS A 60 7.81 -12.41 -22.70
C LYS A 60 7.40 -10.95 -22.92
N ASP A 61 7.10 -10.20 -21.87
CA ASP A 61 6.74 -8.79 -22.00
C ASP A 61 7.93 -7.94 -22.47
N ILE A 62 9.15 -8.28 -22.04
CA ILE A 62 10.38 -7.59 -22.47
C ILE A 62 10.63 -7.78 -23.98
N GLU A 63 10.31 -8.97 -24.50
CA GLU A 63 10.47 -9.28 -25.92
C GLU A 63 9.39 -8.62 -26.78
N ASN A 64 8.16 -8.54 -26.28
CA ASN A 64 6.99 -8.11 -27.06
C ASN A 64 6.62 -6.64 -26.88
N ASP A 65 7.09 -5.96 -25.83
CA ASP A 65 6.82 -4.55 -25.58
C ASP A 65 8.00 -3.67 -26.05
N PRO A 66 7.83 -2.88 -27.13
CA PRO A 66 8.85 -1.95 -27.61
C PRO A 66 9.28 -0.92 -26.57
N ALA A 67 8.43 -0.58 -25.59
CA ALA A 67 8.75 0.38 -24.53
C ALA A 67 9.65 -0.21 -23.44
N LEU A 68 9.73 -1.54 -23.33
CA LEU A 68 10.60 -2.25 -22.39
C LEU A 68 11.94 -2.66 -23.02
N GLN A 69 12.12 -2.39 -24.32
CA GLN A 69 13.37 -2.70 -25.01
C GLN A 69 14.51 -1.81 -24.49
N PRO A 70 15.73 -2.37 -24.34
CA PRO A 70 16.88 -1.60 -23.94
C PRO A 70 17.12 -0.44 -24.91
N VAL A 71 17.08 0.79 -24.39
CA VAL A 71 17.46 1.96 -25.18
C VAL A 71 18.94 1.85 -25.54
N LYS A 72 19.25 2.07 -26.82
CA LYS A 72 20.63 2.13 -27.30
C LYS A 72 21.32 3.31 -26.59
N GLN A 73 22.35 3.02 -25.80
CA GLN A 73 23.15 4.07 -25.15
C GLN A 73 23.74 4.96 -26.25
N VAL A 74 23.31 6.23 -26.30
CA VAL A 74 23.89 7.26 -27.17
C VAL A 74 25.03 7.96 -26.40
N GLY A 75 26.17 8.18 -27.06
CA GLY A 75 27.33 8.89 -26.47
C GLY A 75 28.65 8.10 -26.35
N ARG A 76 28.76 6.89 -26.89
CA ARG A 76 30.08 6.26 -27.15
C ARG A 76 30.48 6.51 -28.60
N GLU A 77 30.74 7.77 -28.93
CA GLU A 77 31.56 8.06 -30.12
C GLU A 77 32.98 7.60 -29.77
N VAL A 78 33.50 6.65 -30.54
CA VAL A 78 34.91 6.26 -30.46
C VAL A 78 35.69 7.48 -30.95
N ILE A 79 36.37 8.15 -30.04
CA ILE A 79 37.38 9.15 -30.40
C ILE A 79 38.57 8.33 -30.92
N ASP A 80 38.78 8.37 -32.24
CA ASP A 80 39.95 7.84 -32.93
C ASP A 80 41.23 8.61 -32.52
#